data_AF-A0A2T1LQT7-F1
#
_entry.id   AF-A0A2T1LQT7-F1
#
_cell.length_a   1.000
_cell.length_b   1.000
_cell.length_c   1.000
_cell.angle_alpha   90.00
_cell.angle_beta   90.00
_cell.angle_gamma   90.00
#
_symmetry.space_group_name_H-M   'P 1'
#
loop_
_entity.id
_entity.type
_entity.pdbx_description
1 polymer ?
#
loop_
_entity_poly.entity_id
_entity_poly.type
_entity_poly.pdbx_seq_one_letter_code
_entity_poly.pdbx_strand_id
1 'polypeptide(L)'
;MSTKTQTTQVKTFEFEQSNFPSLLLYEFEHTWNNITLDALSPDEQEGLSRLIGASGIESSPVYRPEVLLIKAERGIVKGVYGPGLFRYGDYIVLKVGENVARVEQEGDRLLVGKLKGKITVIEKEDAKKQKYPTAFCTFVAPDKSVFKVRVSLDSQQQGKGAGELEATLVNEESILPYLGQVPSPAIPMHELGEGEFEIIGFSKYQSENGTRHKIHLADGKVVWARGNSEMLLDSDYTKPEGKPLTLVVSHIEEFAPDKFKVDNAIRERLPRLTGVTESLAIETQAQTILDEDEIDKTEFEVNDEDAPF
;
A
#
# COMPACT_ATOMS: atom_id res chain seq x y z
N MET A 1 18.46 2.21 51.87
CA MET A 1 17.84 2.43 50.54
C MET A 1 17.49 1.06 49.97
N SER A 2 16.21 0.76 49.82
CA SER A 2 15.77 -0.55 49.31
C SER A 2 15.51 -0.43 47.81
N THR A 3 16.38 -1.02 47.00
CA THR A 3 16.27 -1.07 45.55
C THR A 3 15.13 -2.03 45.21
N LYS A 4 13.96 -1.50 44.86
CA LYS A 4 12.88 -2.31 44.29
C LYS A 4 13.29 -2.73 42.89
N THR A 5 13.69 -3.98 42.72
CA THR A 5 13.84 -4.61 41.42
C THR A 5 12.44 -4.72 40.81
N GLN A 6 12.09 -3.78 39.92
CA GLN A 6 10.89 -3.86 39.12
C GLN A 6 11.14 -4.88 38.00
N THR A 7 10.73 -6.12 38.24
CA THR A 7 10.73 -7.16 37.20
C THR A 7 9.70 -6.76 36.15
N THR A 8 10.13 -6.12 35.06
CA THR A 8 9.24 -5.87 33.92
C THR A 8 8.92 -7.22 33.29
N GLN A 9 7.71 -7.75 33.49
CA GLN A 9 7.26 -8.93 32.78
C GLN A 9 7.18 -8.60 31.28
N VAL A 10 7.91 -9.35 30.47
CA VAL A 10 7.82 -9.28 29.01
C VAL A 10 6.54 -10.03 28.61
N LYS A 11 5.57 -9.31 28.03
CA LYS A 11 4.39 -9.93 27.43
C LYS A 11 4.64 -10.18 25.94
N THR A 12 4.37 -11.40 25.50
CA THR A 12 4.44 -11.79 24.09
C THR A 12 3.02 -12.00 23.55
N PHE A 13 2.70 -11.34 22.45
CA PHE A 13 1.44 -11.45 21.75
C PHE A 13 1.67 -12.17 20.42
N GLU A 14 0.91 -13.25 20.24
CA GLU A 14 0.77 -13.97 18.97
C GLU A 14 -0.67 -13.81 18.49
N PHE A 15 -0.86 -13.85 17.17
CA PHE A 15 -2.14 -13.56 16.53
C PHE A 15 -2.67 -14.79 15.78
N GLU A 16 -2.63 -15.94 16.44
CA GLU A 16 -3.13 -17.21 15.91
C GLU A 16 -4.55 -17.49 16.42
N GLN A 17 -5.27 -18.41 15.77
CA GLN A 17 -6.65 -18.73 16.13
C GLN A 17 -6.84 -19.12 17.60
N SER A 18 -5.85 -19.80 18.19
CA SER A 18 -5.85 -20.19 19.61
C SER A 18 -5.82 -19.00 20.57
N ASN A 19 -5.36 -17.83 20.12
CA ASN A 19 -5.32 -16.60 20.90
C ASN A 19 -6.64 -15.82 20.87
N PHE A 20 -7.64 -16.28 20.11
CA PHE A 20 -8.95 -15.64 20.00
C PHE A 20 -10.11 -16.62 20.25
N PRO A 21 -10.17 -17.27 21.44
CA PRO A 21 -11.22 -18.25 21.75
C PRO A 21 -12.64 -17.69 21.72
N SER A 22 -12.86 -16.39 21.98
CA SER A 22 -14.20 -15.80 21.96
C SER A 22 -14.86 -15.91 20.58
N LEU A 23 -14.06 -15.91 19.51
CA LEU A 23 -14.53 -16.02 18.14
C LEU A 23 -15.22 -17.36 17.84
N LEU A 24 -14.97 -18.40 18.64
CA LEU A 24 -15.66 -19.69 18.50
C LEU A 24 -17.14 -19.62 18.93
N LEU A 25 -17.52 -18.57 19.66
CA LEU A 25 -18.87 -18.36 20.18
C LEU A 25 -19.70 -17.43 19.28
N TYR A 26 -19.10 -16.88 18.23
CA TYR A 26 -19.77 -16.00 17.27
C TYR A 26 -20.50 -16.80 16.19
N GLU A 27 -21.68 -16.31 15.80
CA GLU A 27 -22.36 -16.76 14.59
C GLU A 27 -21.86 -15.95 13.39
N PHE A 28 -21.20 -16.63 12.45
CA PHE A 28 -20.70 -16.01 11.22
C PHE A 28 -21.67 -16.23 10.07
N GLU A 29 -22.15 -15.13 9.48
CA GLU A 29 -23.13 -15.13 8.40
C GLU A 29 -22.50 -15.42 7.02
N HIS A 30 -21.19 -15.18 6.87
CA HIS A 30 -20.50 -15.25 5.59
C HIS A 30 -19.23 -16.11 5.62
N THR A 31 -18.68 -16.43 4.45
CA THR A 31 -17.40 -17.15 4.35
C THR A 31 -16.22 -16.34 4.89
N TRP A 32 -16.27 -15.01 4.74
CA TRP A 32 -15.26 -14.07 5.22
C TRP A 32 -15.94 -12.98 6.02
N ASN A 33 -15.44 -12.71 7.22
CA ASN A 33 -16.06 -11.79 8.18
C ASN A 33 -14.98 -10.89 8.78
N ASN A 34 -15.20 -9.58 8.74
CA ASN A 34 -14.34 -8.61 9.42
C ASN A 34 -14.73 -8.53 10.90
N ILE A 35 -13.74 -8.47 11.78
CA ILE A 35 -13.96 -8.34 13.22
C ILE A 35 -13.33 -7.05 13.69
N THR A 36 -14.15 -6.23 14.33
CA THR A 36 -13.75 -4.99 14.96
C THR A 36 -13.09 -5.25 16.31
N LEU A 37 -12.26 -4.30 16.74
CA LEU A 37 -11.52 -4.44 17.99
C LEU A 37 -12.46 -4.59 19.20
N ASP A 38 -13.56 -3.86 19.24
CA ASP A 38 -14.56 -3.89 20.32
C ASP A 38 -15.39 -5.18 20.38
N ALA A 39 -15.41 -5.99 19.31
CA ALA A 39 -16.07 -7.29 19.30
C ALA A 39 -15.27 -8.39 20.03
N LEU A 40 -13.98 -8.16 20.32
CA LEU A 40 -13.12 -9.11 21.03
C LEU A 40 -13.27 -8.97 22.55
N SER A 41 -12.88 -9.97 23.32
CA SER A 41 -12.78 -9.82 24.78
C SER A 41 -11.61 -8.89 25.18
N PRO A 42 -11.63 -8.24 26.34
CA PRO A 42 -10.57 -7.30 26.76
C PRO A 42 -9.15 -7.89 26.70
N ASP A 43 -9.00 -9.18 27.02
CA ASP A 43 -7.71 -9.87 27.00
C ASP A 43 -7.21 -10.12 25.56
N GLU A 44 -8.12 -10.44 24.64
CA GLU A 44 -7.82 -10.64 23.21
C GLU A 44 -7.52 -9.32 22.49
N GLN A 45 -8.16 -8.24 22.93
CA GLN A 45 -7.91 -6.88 22.42
C GLN A 45 -6.52 -6.38 22.76
N GLU A 46 -5.99 -6.71 23.95
CA GLU A 46 -4.79 -6.08 24.51
C GLU A 46 -3.61 -6.08 23.53
N GLY A 47 -3.34 -7.23 22.89
CA GLY A 47 -2.23 -7.36 21.94
C GLY A 47 -2.43 -6.52 20.67
N LEU A 48 -3.64 -6.51 20.11
CA LEU A 48 -3.97 -5.75 18.90
C LEU A 48 -3.93 -4.24 19.17
N SER A 49 -4.54 -3.79 20.26
CA SER A 49 -4.55 -2.38 20.67
C SER A 49 -3.14 -1.84 20.86
N ARG A 50 -2.27 -2.60 21.55
CA ARG A 50 -0.87 -2.20 21.75
C ARG A 50 -0.08 -2.18 20.46
N LEU A 51 -0.30 -3.15 19.56
CA LEU A 51 0.35 -3.17 18.26
C LEU A 51 -0.07 -1.96 17.40
N ILE A 52 -1.36 -1.65 17.35
CA ILE A 52 -1.93 -0.52 16.60
C ILE A 52 -1.37 0.81 17.11
N GLY A 53 -1.37 1.03 18.44
CA GLY A 53 -0.82 2.25 19.01
C GLY A 53 0.69 2.38 18.84
N ALA A 54 1.46 1.28 19.01
CA ALA A 54 2.90 1.32 18.85
C ALA A 54 3.36 1.46 17.39
N SER A 55 2.59 0.93 16.44
CA SER A 55 2.86 1.08 14.99
C SER A 55 2.47 2.45 14.43
N GLY A 56 1.67 3.23 15.16
CA GLY A 56 1.18 4.54 14.71
C GLY A 56 -0.03 4.47 13.78
N ILE A 57 -0.63 3.28 13.60
CA ILE A 57 -1.82 3.07 12.74
C ILE A 57 -2.99 3.95 13.19
N GLU A 58 -3.20 4.10 14.50
CA GLU A 58 -4.29 4.90 15.08
C GLU A 58 -4.22 6.39 14.70
N SER A 59 -3.03 6.89 14.35
CA SER A 59 -2.83 8.28 13.95
C SER A 59 -3.17 8.53 12.47
N SER A 60 -3.50 7.48 11.72
CA SER A 60 -3.89 7.59 10.31
C SER A 60 -5.30 8.19 10.17
N PRO A 61 -5.50 9.17 9.26
CA PRO A 61 -6.82 9.76 9.01
C PRO A 61 -7.82 8.75 8.41
N VAL A 62 -7.34 7.61 7.91
CA VAL A 62 -8.15 6.53 7.32
C VAL A 62 -8.24 5.31 8.24
N TYR A 63 -7.98 5.47 9.54
CA TYR A 63 -8.12 4.38 10.51
C TYR A 63 -9.50 3.70 10.43
N ARG A 64 -9.49 2.38 10.64
CA ARG A 64 -10.65 1.49 10.58
C ARG A 64 -10.67 0.60 11.84
N PRO A 65 -11.81 0.41 12.51
CA PRO A 65 -11.90 -0.41 13.72
C PRO A 65 -11.72 -1.92 13.44
N GLU A 66 -11.81 -2.37 12.19
CA GLU A 66 -11.62 -3.76 11.77
C GLU A 66 -10.14 -4.18 11.87
N VAL A 67 -9.88 -5.21 12.67
CA VAL A 67 -8.52 -5.64 13.05
C VAL A 67 -8.20 -7.09 12.70
N LEU A 68 -9.21 -7.95 12.57
CA LEU A 68 -9.06 -9.35 12.15
C LEU A 68 -9.98 -9.66 10.97
N LEU A 69 -9.53 -10.60 10.13
CA LEU A 69 -10.36 -11.22 9.10
C LEU A 69 -10.56 -12.70 9.45
N ILE A 70 -11.81 -13.15 9.49
CA ILE A 70 -12.18 -14.52 9.87
C ILE A 70 -12.72 -15.26 8.67
N LYS A 71 -12.12 -16.40 8.36
CA LYS A 71 -12.73 -17.37 7.44
C LYS A 71 -13.62 -18.31 8.24
N ALA A 72 -14.89 -18.37 7.89
CA ALA A 72 -15.86 -19.29 8.48
C ALA A 72 -16.52 -20.15 7.40
N GLU A 73 -16.98 -21.34 7.77
CA GLU A 73 -17.76 -22.20 6.90
C GLU A 73 -18.90 -22.82 7.71
N ARG A 74 -20.15 -22.57 7.30
CA ARG A 74 -21.36 -23.00 8.03
C ARG A 74 -21.35 -22.54 9.50
N GLY A 75 -20.93 -21.30 9.75
CA GLY A 75 -20.81 -20.73 11.09
C GLY A 75 -19.57 -21.18 11.88
N ILE A 76 -18.75 -22.10 11.36
CA ILE A 76 -17.57 -22.61 12.08
C ILE A 76 -16.30 -21.88 11.61
N VAL A 77 -15.52 -21.35 12.55
CA VAL A 77 -14.21 -20.72 12.28
C VAL A 77 -13.24 -21.73 11.66
N LYS A 78 -12.77 -21.42 10.45
CA LYS A 78 -11.73 -22.17 9.72
C LYS A 78 -10.35 -21.53 9.82
N GLY A 79 -10.29 -20.22 10.04
CA GLY A 79 -9.03 -19.52 10.21
C GLY A 79 -9.21 -18.08 10.66
N VAL A 80 -8.25 -17.63 11.46
CA VAL A 80 -8.12 -16.25 11.93
C VAL A 80 -6.92 -15.62 11.24
N TYR A 81 -7.15 -14.52 10.55
CA TYR A 81 -6.12 -13.77 9.83
C TYR A 81 -5.92 -12.44 10.55
N GLY A 82 -4.88 -12.39 11.38
CA GLY A 82 -4.48 -11.19 12.11
C GLY A 82 -3.44 -10.36 11.37
N PRO A 83 -2.69 -9.53 12.12
CA PRO A 83 -1.61 -8.71 11.60
C PRO A 83 -0.63 -9.48 10.71
N GLY A 84 -0.21 -8.86 9.62
CA GLY A 84 0.78 -9.45 8.71
C GLY A 84 1.64 -8.41 8.01
N LEU A 85 2.84 -8.81 7.63
CA LEU A 85 3.72 -8.04 6.77
C LEU A 85 3.54 -8.46 5.31
N PHE A 86 3.40 -7.47 4.45
CA PHE A 86 3.12 -7.65 3.03
C PHE A 86 3.93 -6.67 2.20
N ARG A 87 4.07 -6.99 0.92
CA ARG A 87 4.49 -6.04 -0.10
C ARG A 87 3.30 -5.17 -0.51
N TYR A 88 3.54 -3.89 -0.66
CA TYR A 88 2.58 -2.97 -1.23
C TYR A 88 3.31 -2.10 -2.25
N GLY A 89 3.20 -2.46 -3.54
CA GLY A 89 4.00 -1.85 -4.59
C GLY A 89 5.50 -2.10 -4.40
N ASP A 90 6.24 -1.04 -4.08
CA ASP A 90 7.70 -0.97 -3.89
C ASP A 90 8.12 -0.87 -2.42
N TYR A 91 7.19 -0.92 -1.46
CA TYR A 91 7.52 -0.89 -0.03
C TYR A 91 6.83 -2.01 0.78
N ILE A 92 7.27 -2.15 2.02
CA ILE A 92 6.76 -3.11 2.99
C ILE A 92 5.68 -2.43 3.82
N VAL A 93 4.60 -3.14 4.14
CA VAL A 93 3.56 -2.66 5.05
C VAL A 93 3.22 -3.68 6.12
N LEU A 94 2.91 -3.18 7.31
CA LEU A 94 2.19 -3.89 8.35
C LEU A 94 0.69 -3.66 8.10
N LYS A 95 -0.04 -4.72 7.80
CA LYS A 95 -1.50 -4.70 7.66
C LYS A 95 -2.15 -5.27 8.92
N VAL A 96 -3.13 -4.56 9.47
CA VAL A 96 -3.96 -5.00 10.60
C VAL A 96 -5.42 -4.78 10.22
N GLY A 97 -6.12 -5.87 9.87
CA GLY A 97 -7.42 -5.79 9.22
C GLY A 97 -7.35 -4.96 7.94
N GLU A 98 -8.10 -3.87 7.85
CA GLU A 98 -8.06 -2.95 6.71
C GLU A 98 -6.95 -1.89 6.81
N ASN A 99 -6.43 -1.65 8.02
CA ASN A 99 -5.41 -0.66 8.27
C ASN A 99 -4.05 -1.06 7.72
N VAL A 100 -3.27 -0.08 7.29
CA VAL A 100 -1.89 -0.27 6.82
C VAL A 100 -0.96 0.77 7.45
N ALA A 101 0.24 0.35 7.82
CA ALA A 101 1.35 1.21 8.18
C ALA A 101 2.58 0.84 7.37
N ARG A 102 3.29 1.86 6.87
CA ARG A 102 4.56 1.65 6.15
C ARG A 102 5.62 1.11 7.09
N VAL A 103 6.37 0.14 6.60
CA VAL A 103 7.49 -0.49 7.29
C VAL A 103 8.76 -0.17 6.54
N GLU A 104 9.78 0.29 7.26
CA GLU A 104 11.12 0.53 6.73
C GLU A 104 12.02 -0.65 7.07
N GLN A 105 12.95 -0.98 6.16
CA GLN A 105 13.96 -1.99 6.42
C GLN A 105 15.32 -1.31 6.60
N GLU A 106 15.96 -1.55 7.74
CA GLU A 106 17.32 -1.12 8.05
C GLU A 106 18.17 -2.36 8.29
N GLY A 107 18.91 -2.80 7.27
CA GLY A 107 19.69 -4.05 7.31
C GLY A 107 18.81 -5.27 7.59
N ASP A 108 19.10 -5.98 8.68
CA ASP A 108 18.35 -7.17 9.14
C ASP A 108 17.08 -6.84 9.97
N ARG A 109 16.73 -5.55 10.10
CA ARG A 109 15.64 -5.07 10.96
C ARG A 109 14.51 -4.41 10.18
N LEU A 110 13.30 -4.55 10.71
CA LEU A 110 12.12 -3.83 10.27
C LEU A 110 11.70 -2.78 11.29
N LEU A 111 11.32 -1.60 10.83
CA LEU A 111 10.85 -0.49 11.65
C LEU A 111 9.44 -0.09 11.24
N VAL A 112 8.55 0.09 12.22
CA VAL A 112 7.21 0.62 11.99
C VAL A 112 6.73 1.38 13.23
N GLY A 113 6.52 2.69 13.08
CA GLY A 113 6.25 3.57 14.22
C GLY A 113 7.35 3.45 15.28
N LYS A 114 7.01 3.01 16.49
CA LYS A 114 7.94 2.81 17.62
C LYS A 114 8.46 1.37 17.73
N LEU A 115 8.05 0.49 16.82
CA LEU A 115 8.37 -0.93 16.85
C LEU A 115 9.67 -1.22 16.10
N LYS A 116 10.51 -2.07 16.70
CA LYS A 116 11.72 -2.61 16.07
C LYS A 116 11.58 -4.12 15.94
N GLY A 117 11.68 -4.62 14.72
CA GLY A 117 11.38 -6.00 14.35
C GLY A 117 12.59 -6.74 13.83
N LYS A 118 12.68 -8.03 14.15
CA LYS A 118 13.63 -8.96 13.52
C LYS A 118 12.88 -10.10 12.85
N ILE A 119 13.28 -10.45 11.64
CA ILE A 119 12.66 -11.54 10.89
C ILE A 119 13.31 -12.86 11.27
N THR A 120 12.47 -13.86 11.48
CA THR A 120 12.86 -15.25 11.70
C THR A 120 12.18 -16.10 10.62
N VAL A 121 12.98 -16.92 9.96
CA VAL A 121 12.52 -17.89 8.95
C VAL A 121 12.53 -19.27 9.58
N ILE A 122 11.53 -20.08 9.28
CA ILE A 122 11.38 -21.44 9.77
C ILE A 122 10.91 -22.30 8.59
N GLU A 123 11.50 -23.46 8.40
CA GLU A 123 11.03 -24.44 7.43
C GLU A 123 9.90 -25.30 8.03
N LYS A 124 8.77 -25.38 7.33
CA LYS A 124 7.65 -26.26 7.69
C LYS A 124 7.47 -27.33 6.62
N GLU A 125 6.87 -28.45 7.03
CA GLU A 125 6.56 -29.57 6.15
C GLU A 125 5.03 -29.66 5.99
N ASP A 126 4.55 -29.82 4.76
CA ASP A 126 3.13 -30.01 4.49
C ASP A 126 2.70 -31.48 4.62
N ALA A 127 1.41 -31.76 4.45
CA ALA A 127 0.88 -33.13 4.53
C ALA A 127 1.45 -34.07 3.42
N LYS A 128 2.07 -33.52 2.37
CA LYS A 128 2.71 -34.26 1.28
C LYS A 128 4.23 -34.39 1.47
N LYS A 129 4.76 -34.01 2.63
CA LYS A 129 6.19 -33.98 2.97
C LYS A 129 7.00 -32.97 2.17
N GLN A 130 6.35 -31.96 1.58
CA GLN A 130 7.02 -30.88 0.90
C GLN A 130 7.41 -29.80 1.91
N LYS A 131 8.69 -29.46 1.93
CA LYS A 131 9.24 -28.39 2.76
C LYS A 131 8.95 -27.02 2.15
N TYR A 132 8.54 -26.07 2.96
CA TYR A 132 8.26 -24.69 2.55
C TYR A 132 8.68 -23.69 3.64
N PRO A 133 9.17 -22.50 3.26
CA PRO A 133 9.52 -21.47 4.22
C PRO A 133 8.26 -20.84 4.83
N THR A 134 8.33 -20.55 6.11
CA THR A 134 7.41 -19.66 6.82
C THR A 134 8.25 -18.62 7.54
N ALA A 135 7.86 -17.34 7.46
CA ALA A 135 8.59 -16.27 8.12
C ALA A 135 7.68 -15.50 9.10
N PHE A 136 8.29 -15.00 10.16
CA PHE A 136 7.66 -14.15 11.18
C PHE A 136 8.58 -12.97 11.49
N CYS A 137 7.99 -11.81 11.75
CA CYS A 137 8.71 -10.69 12.33
C CYS A 137 8.34 -10.56 13.80
N THR A 138 9.35 -10.57 14.66
CA THR A 138 9.18 -10.30 16.09
C THR A 138 9.46 -8.82 16.35
N PHE A 139 8.39 -8.03 16.45
CA PHE A 139 8.45 -6.63 16.81
C PHE A 139 8.54 -6.46 18.34
N VAL A 140 9.37 -5.52 18.78
CA VAL A 140 9.52 -5.14 20.18
C VAL A 140 9.17 -3.66 20.31
N ALA A 141 8.23 -3.36 21.22
CA ALA A 141 7.85 -2.00 21.57
C ALA A 141 8.73 -1.43 22.70
N PRO A 142 8.72 -0.09 22.91
CA PRO A 142 9.47 0.55 23.99
C PRO A 142 9.06 0.07 25.39
N ASP A 143 7.82 -0.37 25.56
CA ASP A 143 7.30 -0.97 26.80
C ASP A 143 7.73 -2.43 27.01
N LYS A 144 8.58 -2.96 26.12
CA LYS A 144 9.07 -4.34 26.05
C LYS A 144 7.98 -5.37 25.69
N SER A 145 6.80 -4.94 25.25
CA SER A 145 5.83 -5.85 24.62
C SER A 145 6.43 -6.43 23.34
N VAL A 146 6.24 -7.73 23.14
CA VAL A 146 6.74 -8.46 21.98
C VAL A 146 5.55 -8.89 21.13
N PHE A 147 5.59 -8.62 19.83
CA PHE A 147 4.53 -8.97 18.88
C PHE A 147 5.11 -9.86 17.80
N LYS A 148 4.57 -11.07 17.66
CA LYS A 148 4.97 -12.00 16.60
C LYS A 148 3.98 -11.90 15.45
N VAL A 149 4.41 -11.20 14.40
CA VAL A 149 3.59 -10.92 13.22
C VAL A 149 4.01 -11.84 12.09
N ARG A 150 3.06 -12.40 11.35
CA ARG A 150 3.36 -13.27 10.21
C ARG A 150 3.93 -12.45 9.06
N VAL A 151 4.94 -12.96 8.37
CA VAL A 151 5.41 -12.42 7.10
C VAL A 151 4.72 -13.20 5.98
N SER A 152 3.98 -12.48 5.13
CA SER A 152 3.36 -13.08 3.94
C SER A 152 4.43 -13.26 2.87
N LEU A 153 4.73 -14.51 2.51
CA LEU A 153 5.67 -14.84 1.45
C LEU A 153 4.91 -15.05 0.14
N ASP A 154 5.50 -14.60 -0.97
CA ASP A 154 4.92 -14.78 -2.30
C ASP A 154 4.97 -16.25 -2.73
N SER A 155 3.80 -16.87 -2.87
CA SER A 155 3.66 -18.28 -3.26
C SER A 155 4.04 -18.53 -4.73
N GLN A 156 4.13 -17.48 -5.54
CA GLN A 156 4.55 -17.56 -6.95
C GLN A 156 6.07 -17.64 -7.10
N GLN A 157 6.85 -17.30 -6.07
CA GLN A 157 8.31 -17.51 -6.07
C GLN A 157 8.68 -18.95 -5.74
N GLN A 158 8.10 -19.88 -6.51
CA GLN A 158 8.46 -21.29 -6.46
C GLN A 158 9.95 -21.45 -6.75
N GLY A 159 10.71 -21.91 -5.75
CA GLY A 159 12.14 -22.21 -5.87
C GLY A 159 13.02 -21.60 -4.79
N LYS A 160 12.57 -20.54 -4.11
CA LYS A 160 13.33 -19.92 -3.03
C LYS A 160 13.05 -20.63 -1.70
N GLY A 161 14.01 -21.43 -1.25
CA GLY A 161 13.93 -22.16 0.03
C GLY A 161 14.17 -21.25 1.24
N ALA A 162 13.94 -21.77 2.46
CA ALA A 162 14.18 -21.04 3.70
C ALA A 162 15.62 -20.47 3.77
N GLY A 163 16.61 -21.23 3.33
CA GLY A 163 18.01 -20.81 3.32
C GLY A 163 18.32 -19.60 2.43
N GLU A 164 17.58 -19.38 1.33
CA GLU A 164 17.80 -18.20 0.47
C GLU A 164 17.24 -16.94 1.12
N LEU A 165 16.06 -17.05 1.76
CA LEU A 165 15.48 -15.95 2.51
C LEU A 165 16.34 -15.61 3.74
N GLU A 166 16.88 -16.62 4.43
CA GLU A 166 17.84 -16.43 5.51
C GLU A 166 19.13 -15.76 5.02
N ALA A 167 19.70 -16.21 3.89
CA ALA A 167 20.89 -15.60 3.31
C ALA A 167 20.66 -14.13 2.94
N THR A 168 19.49 -13.81 2.37
CA THR A 168 19.09 -12.42 2.06
C THR A 168 19.12 -11.55 3.31
N LEU A 169 18.56 -12.05 4.42
CA LEU A 169 18.55 -11.35 5.70
C LEU A 169 19.95 -11.18 6.30
N VAL A 170 20.79 -12.22 6.22
CA VAL A 170 22.18 -12.20 6.71
C VAL A 170 23.04 -11.23 5.91
N ASN A 171 22.78 -11.11 4.61
CA ASN A 171 23.47 -10.19 3.71
C ASN A 171 22.89 -8.76 3.75
N GLU A 172 21.91 -8.49 4.62
CA GLU A 172 21.25 -7.17 4.75
C GLU A 172 20.56 -6.70 3.46
N GLU A 173 20.16 -7.64 2.60
CA GLU A 173 19.46 -7.37 1.36
C GLU A 173 17.95 -7.15 1.58
N SER A 174 17.29 -6.47 0.64
CA SER A 174 15.86 -6.19 0.74
C SER A 174 15.03 -7.49 0.68
N ILE A 175 14.13 -7.67 1.65
CA ILE A 175 13.18 -8.79 1.65
C ILE A 175 11.99 -8.55 0.73
N LEU A 176 11.80 -7.32 0.25
CA LEU A 176 10.64 -6.90 -0.54
C LEU A 176 10.31 -7.88 -1.69
N PRO A 177 11.28 -8.42 -2.45
CA PRO A 177 10.98 -9.37 -3.52
C PRO A 177 10.31 -10.65 -3.05
N TYR A 178 10.51 -11.06 -1.79
CA TYR A 178 10.00 -12.31 -1.22
C TYR A 178 8.59 -12.15 -0.64
N LEU A 179 8.14 -10.92 -0.43
CA LEU A 179 6.88 -10.63 0.22
C LEU A 179 5.71 -10.76 -0.74
N GLY A 180 4.66 -11.45 -0.28
CA GLY A 180 3.36 -11.50 -0.95
C GLY A 180 2.73 -10.12 -0.98
N GLN A 181 2.05 -9.80 -2.09
CA GLN A 181 1.31 -8.55 -2.22
C GLN A 181 0.17 -8.47 -1.20
N VAL A 182 -0.13 -7.27 -0.70
CA VAL A 182 -1.31 -7.04 0.14
C VAL A 182 -2.55 -7.57 -0.59
N PRO A 183 -3.32 -8.46 0.05
CA PRO A 183 -4.62 -8.84 -0.45
C PRO A 183 -5.52 -7.61 -0.40
N SER A 184 -5.69 -6.96 -1.55
CA SER A 184 -6.65 -5.89 -1.70
C SER A 184 -7.64 -6.26 -2.80
N PRO A 185 -8.95 -6.35 -2.50
CA PRO A 185 -9.96 -6.44 -3.53
C PRO A 185 -9.84 -5.16 -4.36
N ALA A 186 -9.45 -5.33 -5.62
CA ALA A 186 -9.31 -4.21 -6.52
C ALA A 186 -10.70 -3.89 -7.08
N ILE A 187 -11.14 -2.65 -6.90
CA ILE A 187 -12.40 -2.17 -7.48
C ILE A 187 -12.21 -1.93 -8.99
N PRO A 188 -13.26 -2.08 -9.80
CA PRO A 188 -13.27 -1.57 -11.16
C PRO A 188 -13.03 -0.06 -11.21
N MET A 189 -12.32 0.43 -12.23
CA MET A 189 -11.97 1.86 -12.31
C MET A 189 -13.18 2.81 -12.44
N HIS A 190 -14.31 2.33 -12.95
CA HIS A 190 -15.52 3.16 -13.03
C HIS A 190 -16.14 3.41 -11.65
N GLU A 191 -15.93 2.52 -10.67
CA GLU A 191 -16.41 2.71 -9.29
C GLU A 191 -15.54 3.70 -8.51
N LEU A 192 -14.34 4.02 -9.00
CA LEU A 192 -13.46 5.01 -8.39
C LEU A 192 -14.01 6.44 -8.55
N GLY A 193 -14.75 6.68 -9.63
CA GLY A 193 -15.25 8.00 -10.03
C GLY A 193 -14.23 8.83 -10.83
N GLU A 194 -14.70 9.90 -11.44
CA GLU A 194 -13.86 10.88 -12.13
C GLU A 194 -13.09 11.72 -11.11
N GLY A 195 -11.82 12.02 -11.39
CA GLY A 195 -10.97 12.77 -10.48
C GLY A 195 -9.48 12.48 -10.60
N GLU A 196 -8.73 12.97 -9.62
CA GLU A 196 -7.30 12.76 -9.51
C GLU A 196 -6.97 12.06 -8.19
N PHE A 197 -6.22 10.96 -8.27
CA PHE A 197 -5.90 10.09 -7.14
C PHE A 197 -4.40 9.89 -7.07
N GLU A 198 -3.80 10.14 -5.91
CA GLU A 198 -2.36 9.92 -5.72
C GLU A 198 -2.05 8.42 -5.73
N ILE A 199 -1.03 8.04 -6.49
CA ILE A 199 -0.58 6.65 -6.64
C ILE A 199 0.60 6.41 -5.73
N ILE A 200 0.46 5.39 -4.90
CA ILE A 200 1.51 4.90 -3.99
C ILE A 200 2.23 3.68 -4.56
N GLY A 201 1.63 2.93 -5.49
CA GLY A 201 2.35 1.85 -6.18
C GLY A 201 1.53 1.08 -7.21
N PHE A 202 2.17 0.07 -7.80
CA PHE A 202 1.56 -0.86 -8.75
C PHE A 202 1.83 -2.31 -8.34
N SER A 203 0.91 -3.21 -8.63
CA SER A 203 1.19 -4.65 -8.52
C SER A 203 0.63 -5.43 -9.70
N LYS A 204 1.28 -6.54 -10.02
CA LYS A 204 0.88 -7.45 -11.10
C LYS A 204 0.15 -8.65 -10.53
N TYR A 205 -0.82 -9.14 -11.29
CA TYR A 205 -1.58 -10.35 -10.98
C TYR A 205 -1.63 -11.22 -12.22
N GLN A 206 -1.02 -12.40 -12.16
CA GLN A 206 -1.09 -13.36 -13.25
C GLN A 206 -2.38 -14.19 -13.10
N SER A 207 -3.21 -14.16 -14.14
CA SER A 207 -4.42 -14.97 -14.24
C SER A 207 -4.34 -15.90 -15.46
N GLU A 208 -5.26 -16.87 -15.55
CA GLU A 208 -5.42 -17.72 -16.75
C GLU A 208 -5.69 -16.90 -18.02
N ASN A 209 -6.24 -15.69 -17.87
CA ASN A 209 -6.56 -14.77 -18.96
C ASN A 209 -5.46 -13.73 -19.24
N GLY A 210 -4.25 -13.93 -18.69
CA GLY A 210 -3.11 -13.02 -18.85
C GLY A 210 -2.78 -12.22 -17.59
N THR A 211 -1.81 -11.32 -17.74
CA THR A 211 -1.37 -10.41 -16.68
C THR A 211 -2.37 -9.28 -16.53
N ARG A 212 -2.76 -8.99 -15.30
CA ARG A 212 -3.57 -7.83 -14.94
C ARG A 212 -2.82 -6.97 -13.93
N HIS A 213 -3.03 -5.67 -13.97
CA HIS A 213 -2.36 -4.74 -13.08
C HIS A 213 -3.32 -4.09 -12.09
N LYS A 214 -2.84 -3.88 -10.87
CA LYS A 214 -3.52 -3.12 -9.82
C LYS A 214 -2.77 -1.83 -9.57
N ILE A 215 -3.52 -0.74 -9.46
CA ILE A 215 -3.01 0.57 -9.06
C ILE A 215 -3.41 0.80 -7.61
N HIS A 216 -2.43 1.14 -6.79
CA HIS A 216 -2.57 1.36 -5.37
C HIS A 216 -2.61 2.86 -5.09
N LEU A 217 -3.65 3.33 -4.40
CA LEU A 217 -3.94 4.75 -4.19
C LEU A 217 -3.68 5.19 -2.75
N ALA A 218 -3.26 6.44 -2.56
CA ALA A 218 -2.88 7.00 -1.25
C ALA A 218 -4.02 6.98 -0.21
N ASP A 219 -5.28 6.94 -0.66
CA ASP A 219 -6.47 6.81 0.20
C ASP A 219 -6.73 5.37 0.67
N GLY A 220 -5.85 4.42 0.33
CA GLY A 220 -5.92 3.02 0.71
C GLY A 220 -6.70 2.15 -0.29
N LYS A 221 -7.36 2.75 -1.29
CA LYS A 221 -8.07 1.99 -2.33
C LYS A 221 -7.11 1.34 -3.31
N VAL A 222 -7.56 0.26 -3.91
CA VAL A 222 -6.85 -0.42 -4.99
C VAL A 222 -7.80 -0.59 -6.15
N VAL A 223 -7.35 -0.24 -7.35
CA VAL A 223 -8.17 -0.24 -8.56
C VAL A 223 -7.52 -1.09 -9.65
N TRP A 224 -8.33 -1.81 -10.42
CA TRP A 224 -7.82 -2.49 -11.61
C TRP A 224 -7.41 -1.46 -12.66
N ALA A 225 -6.17 -1.57 -13.17
CA ALA A 225 -5.73 -0.79 -14.32
C ALA A 225 -6.63 -1.11 -15.52
N ARG A 226 -6.87 -0.10 -16.36
CA ARG A 226 -7.72 -0.25 -17.55
C ARG A 226 -7.34 0.75 -18.62
N GLY A 227 -7.43 0.37 -19.89
CA GLY A 227 -7.16 1.29 -21.01
C GLY A 227 -5.72 1.79 -20.98
N ASN A 228 -5.52 3.10 -21.03
CA ASN A 228 -4.17 3.69 -21.12
C ASN A 228 -3.26 3.31 -19.94
N SER A 229 -3.79 3.25 -18.71
CA SER A 229 -2.99 2.83 -17.54
C SER A 229 -2.56 1.37 -17.60
N GLU A 230 -3.42 0.48 -18.12
CA GLU A 230 -3.09 -0.93 -18.31
C GLU A 230 -2.00 -1.09 -19.38
N MET A 231 -2.16 -0.42 -20.53
CA MET A 231 -1.17 -0.43 -21.61
C MET A 231 0.21 0.07 -21.15
N LEU A 232 0.25 1.08 -20.28
CA LEU A 232 1.51 1.58 -19.70
C LEU A 232 2.15 0.55 -18.75
N LEU A 233 1.35 -0.11 -17.91
CA LEU A 233 1.87 -1.09 -16.95
C LEU A 233 2.28 -2.41 -17.62
N ASP A 234 1.70 -2.73 -18.77
CA ASP A 234 2.14 -3.82 -19.64
C ASP A 234 3.54 -3.59 -20.23
N SER A 235 3.97 -2.33 -20.39
CA SER A 235 5.34 -2.01 -20.83
C SER A 235 6.38 -2.04 -19.69
N ASP A 236 6.12 -2.80 -18.64
CA ASP A 236 6.95 -2.91 -17.43
C ASP A 236 7.24 -1.58 -16.73
N TYR A 237 6.35 -0.60 -16.88
CA TYR A 237 6.49 0.68 -16.20
C TYR A 237 6.44 0.49 -14.68
N THR A 238 7.45 1.01 -13.99
CA THR A 238 7.52 1.05 -12.52
C THR A 238 7.40 2.48 -12.02
N LYS A 239 6.89 2.64 -10.80
CA LYS A 239 6.82 3.96 -10.17
C LYS A 239 8.26 4.47 -9.94
N PRO A 240 8.63 5.66 -10.41
CA PRO A 240 9.92 6.25 -10.12
C PRO A 240 10.04 6.57 -8.61
N GLU A 241 11.20 6.28 -8.04
CA GLU A 241 11.50 6.63 -6.64
C GLU A 241 11.44 8.15 -6.44
N GLY A 242 10.86 8.58 -5.32
CA GLY A 242 10.79 9.99 -4.93
C GLY A 242 9.86 10.88 -5.77
N LYS A 243 9.29 10.39 -6.87
CA LYS A 243 8.33 11.16 -7.68
C LYS A 243 6.87 10.86 -7.30
N PRO A 244 6.03 11.88 -7.10
CA PRO A 244 4.60 11.67 -6.91
C PRO A 244 3.97 11.32 -8.26
N LEU A 245 3.15 10.27 -8.26
CA LEU A 245 2.35 9.87 -9.41
C LEU A 245 0.89 10.09 -9.10
N THR A 246 0.12 10.44 -10.11
CA THR A 246 -1.33 10.66 -10.00
C THR A 246 -2.05 9.89 -11.09
N LEU A 247 -3.06 9.12 -10.72
CA LEU A 247 -4.06 8.57 -11.62
C LEU A 247 -5.09 9.65 -11.88
N VAL A 248 -5.26 10.04 -13.13
CA VAL A 248 -6.31 10.96 -13.57
C VAL A 248 -7.36 10.15 -14.30
N VAL A 249 -8.58 10.11 -13.76
CA VAL A 249 -9.76 9.56 -14.42
C VAL A 249 -10.56 10.73 -14.94
N SER A 250 -10.50 10.97 -16.25
CA SER A 250 -11.08 12.17 -16.86
C SER A 250 -12.51 11.99 -17.33
N HIS A 251 -12.91 10.76 -17.65
CA HIS A 251 -14.27 10.49 -18.12
C HIS A 251 -14.68 9.03 -17.86
N ILE A 252 -15.93 8.83 -17.42
CA ILE A 252 -16.57 7.52 -17.29
C ILE A 252 -17.90 7.52 -18.06
N GLU A 253 -18.05 6.57 -18.98
CA GLU A 253 -19.26 6.42 -19.80
C GLU A 253 -19.79 4.99 -19.71
N GLU A 254 -21.06 4.82 -19.33
CA GLU A 254 -21.76 3.53 -19.45
C GLU A 254 -22.36 3.40 -20.85
N PHE A 255 -21.85 2.45 -21.65
CA PHE A 255 -22.29 2.27 -23.05
C PHE A 255 -23.26 1.09 -23.24
N ALA A 256 -23.41 0.25 -22.22
CA ALA A 256 -24.41 -0.81 -22.13
C ALA A 256 -24.57 -1.22 -20.65
N PRO A 257 -25.65 -1.93 -20.25
CA PRO A 257 -25.86 -2.33 -18.86
C PRO A 257 -24.63 -3.02 -18.28
N ASP A 258 -24.09 -2.46 -17.19
CA ASP A 258 -22.88 -2.90 -16.48
C ASP A 258 -21.58 -2.87 -17.31
N LYS A 259 -21.56 -2.11 -18.41
CA LYS A 259 -20.40 -1.96 -19.30
C LYS A 259 -19.96 -0.50 -19.41
N PHE A 260 -18.80 -0.24 -18.83
CA PHE A 260 -18.22 1.09 -18.74
C PHE A 260 -17.00 1.25 -19.65
N LYS A 261 -16.86 2.42 -20.24
CA LYS A 261 -15.63 2.96 -20.84
C LYS A 261 -15.05 3.98 -19.86
N VAL A 262 -13.73 3.97 -19.69
CA VAL A 262 -13.03 4.83 -18.73
C VAL A 262 -11.81 5.45 -19.39
N ASP A 263 -11.82 6.77 -19.56
CA ASP A 263 -10.67 7.52 -20.06
C ASP A 263 -9.79 7.94 -18.88
N ASN A 264 -8.53 7.52 -18.90
CA ASN A 264 -7.60 7.72 -17.80
C ASN A 264 -6.16 7.95 -18.26
N ALA A 265 -5.32 8.48 -17.37
CA ALA A 265 -3.88 8.63 -17.57
C ALA A 265 -3.13 8.59 -16.24
N ILE A 266 -1.89 8.09 -16.25
CA ILE A 266 -0.95 8.23 -15.14
C ILE A 266 -0.02 9.41 -15.44
N ARG A 267 0.10 10.36 -14.51
CA ARG A 267 0.93 11.57 -14.67
C ARG A 267 1.89 11.72 -13.50
N GLU A 268 3.10 12.18 -13.81
CA GLU A 268 3.97 12.81 -12.80
C GLU A 268 3.40 14.19 -12.47
N ARG A 269 3.10 14.45 -11.20
CA ARG A 269 2.72 15.78 -10.72
C ARG A 269 3.48 16.10 -9.45
N LEU A 270 3.74 17.38 -9.20
CA LEU A 270 4.22 17.84 -7.90
C LEU A 270 3.17 17.50 -6.82
N PRO A 271 3.57 17.16 -5.59
CA PRO A 271 2.61 16.92 -4.51
C PRO A 271 1.72 18.15 -4.36
N ARG A 272 0.41 17.95 -4.18
CA ARG A 272 -0.48 19.08 -3.90
C ARG A 272 -0.04 19.71 -2.59
N LEU A 273 0.32 20.99 -2.62
CA LEU A 273 0.51 21.79 -1.40
C LEU A 273 -0.84 21.84 -0.67
N THR A 274 -0.98 21.06 0.39
CA THR A 274 -2.12 21.17 1.31
C THR A 274 -1.96 22.47 2.09
N GLY A 275 -2.64 23.55 1.66
CA GLY A 275 -2.69 24.78 2.46
C GLY A 275 -2.79 26.13 1.74
N VAL A 276 -3.40 26.24 0.55
CA VAL A 276 -3.79 27.56 0.02
C VAL A 276 -5.23 27.53 -0.47
N THR A 277 -6.18 27.54 0.47
CA THR A 277 -7.43 28.27 0.24
C THR A 277 -7.12 29.74 0.39
N GLU A 278 -6.74 30.39 -0.70
CA GLU A 278 -7.01 31.80 -0.91
C GLU A 278 -6.92 32.08 -2.41
N SER A 279 -8.08 32.40 -2.99
CA SER A 279 -8.23 32.92 -4.34
C SER A 279 -7.53 34.28 -4.41
N LEU A 280 -6.23 34.30 -4.69
CA LEU A 280 -5.59 35.52 -5.19
C LEU A 280 -5.75 35.53 -6.70
N ALA A 281 -6.80 36.24 -7.14
CA ALA A 281 -6.87 36.77 -8.48
C ALA A 281 -5.63 37.67 -8.68
N ILE A 282 -4.62 37.14 -9.37
CA ILE A 282 -3.52 37.95 -9.86
C ILE A 282 -4.07 38.67 -11.10
N GLU A 283 -4.49 39.92 -10.94
CA GLU A 283 -4.64 40.82 -12.07
C GLU A 283 -3.25 41.04 -12.70
N THR A 284 -2.99 40.34 -13.79
CA THR A 284 -1.83 40.58 -14.64
C THR A 284 -2.05 41.91 -15.35
N GLN A 285 -1.50 43.00 -14.81
CA GLN A 285 -1.27 44.20 -15.61
C GLN A 285 -0.10 43.91 -16.56
N ALA A 286 -0.42 43.67 -17.82
CA ALA A 286 0.57 43.60 -18.88
C ALA A 286 1.22 44.99 -19.04
N GLN A 287 2.45 45.15 -18.57
CA GLN A 287 3.33 46.22 -19.05
C GLN A 287 4.03 45.72 -20.32
N THR A 288 3.65 46.29 -21.45
CA THR A 288 4.37 46.14 -22.71
C THR A 288 5.67 46.95 -22.59
N ILE A 289 6.80 46.26 -22.48
CA ILE A 289 8.11 46.87 -22.67
C ILE A 289 8.33 46.88 -24.18
N LEU A 290 8.33 48.07 -24.78
CA LEU A 290 8.82 48.28 -26.13
C LEU A 290 10.34 48.46 -26.00
N ASP A 291 11.10 47.49 -26.51
CA ASP A 291 12.52 47.66 -26.73
C ASP A 291 12.71 48.55 -27.98
N GLU A 292 13.19 49.77 -27.74
CA GLU A 292 13.79 50.61 -28.77
C GLU A 292 15.25 50.17 -28.99
N ASP A 293 15.63 50.14 -30.27
CA ASP A 293 16.98 50.10 -30.82
C ASP A 293 17.74 48.76 -30.82
N GLU A 294 17.67 48.05 -31.95
CA GLU A 294 18.88 47.95 -32.79
C GLU A 294 18.54 47.70 -34.27
N ILE A 295 18.94 48.68 -35.08
CA ILE A 295 18.93 48.73 -36.54
C ILE A 295 20.17 47.99 -37.04
N ASP A 296 20.06 47.07 -38.00
CA ASP A 296 20.74 47.26 -39.29
C ASP A 296 20.35 46.27 -40.40
N LYS A 297 19.96 46.89 -41.52
CA LYS A 297 20.27 46.58 -42.93
C LYS A 297 20.19 45.12 -43.41
N THR A 298 19.26 44.90 -44.34
CA THR A 298 19.64 44.32 -45.63
C THR A 298 18.81 44.91 -46.76
N GLU A 299 19.48 45.01 -47.89
CA GLU A 299 19.29 45.85 -49.07
C GLU A 299 17.99 45.66 -49.88
N PHE A 300 17.53 46.78 -50.44
CA PHE A 300 17.09 47.01 -51.82
C PHE A 300 16.67 45.78 -52.65
N GLU A 301 15.41 45.76 -53.08
CA GLU A 301 15.12 45.71 -54.51
C GLU A 301 13.76 46.35 -54.84
N VAL A 302 13.76 47.00 -56.00
CA VAL A 302 12.79 47.95 -56.54
C VAL A 302 11.62 47.21 -57.19
N ASN A 303 10.40 47.72 -57.02
CA ASN A 303 9.46 47.86 -58.14
C ASN A 303 8.42 48.93 -57.82
N ASP A 304 8.61 50.07 -58.49
CA ASP A 304 7.55 50.98 -58.90
C ASP A 304 6.54 50.20 -59.74
N GLU A 305 5.24 50.36 -59.47
CA GLU A 305 4.32 51.00 -60.42
C GLU A 305 2.90 51.12 -59.84
N ASP A 306 2.42 52.36 -59.89
CA ASP A 306 1.05 52.81 -60.10
C ASP A 306 0.01 52.78 -58.97
N ALA A 307 -0.10 53.96 -58.37
CA ALA A 307 -1.33 54.53 -57.83
C ALA A 307 -2.22 55.12 -58.97
N PRO A 308 -3.29 55.88 -58.66
CA PRO A 308 -4.66 55.42 -58.48
C PRO A 308 -5.63 56.06 -59.51
N PHE A 309 -6.85 55.54 -59.66
CA PHE A 309 -8.12 56.31 -59.82
C PHE A 309 -9.32 55.36 -59.71
#